data_AF-A0A2V9GIG4-F1
#
_entry.id   AF-A0A2V9GIG4-F1
#
_cell.length_a   1.000
_cell.length_b   1.000
_cell.length_c   1.000
_cell.angle_alpha   90.00
_cell.angle_beta   90.00
_cell.angle_gamma   90.00
#
_symmetry.space_group_name_H-M   'P 1'
#
loop_
_entity.id
_entity.type
_entity.pdbx_description
1 polymer ?
#
loop_
_entity_poly.entity_id
_entity_poly.type
_entity_poly.pdbx_seq_one_letter_code
_entity_poly.pdbx_strand_id
1 'polypeptide(L)' 'MMAKPERQRFDTSHPHLCSALRWKGLFIDAERDATVPACNDGLFWCMHTQTCIGPDGQLAEPGNCSNTVRKCHGTGKCG' A
#
# COMPACT_ATOMS: atom_id res chain seq x y z
N MET A 1 12.85 -9.77 14.60
CA MET A 1 12.27 -9.19 13.37
C MET A 1 12.62 -7.72 13.38
N MET A 2 13.47 -7.23 12.47
CA MET A 2 13.81 -5.80 12.44
C MET A 2 12.61 -5.02 11.91
N ALA A 3 12.03 -4.14 12.72
CA ALA A 3 11.00 -3.22 12.27
C ALA A 3 11.58 -2.33 11.16
N LYS A 4 10.95 -2.32 9.98
CA LYS A 4 11.34 -1.40 8.91
C LYS A 4 11.16 0.04 9.42
N PRO A 5 12.06 0.99 9.10
CA PRO A 5 11.82 2.39 9.38
C PRO A 5 10.46 2.81 8.81
N GLU A 6 9.69 3.61 9.57
CA GLU A 6 8.32 3.98 9.22
C GLU A 6 8.20 4.58 7.81
N ARG A 7 9.21 5.34 7.38
CA ARG A 7 9.33 5.85 6.01
C ARG A 7 9.27 4.78 4.93
N GLN A 8 9.89 3.62 5.16
CA GLN A 8 9.90 2.51 4.20
C GLN A 8 8.60 1.70 4.24
N ARG A 9 7.88 1.75 5.36
CA ARG A 9 6.59 1.05 5.52
C ARG A 9 5.51 1.64 4.61
N PHE A 10 5.56 2.95 4.36
CA PHE A 10 4.56 3.69 3.59
C PHE A 10 5.07 4.20 2.24
N ASP A 11 6.18 3.67 1.73
CA ASP A 11 6.74 4.06 0.44
C ASP A 11 5.90 3.53 -0.74
N THR A 12 5.09 4.40 -1.32
CA THR A 12 4.24 4.10 -2.48
C THR A 12 4.99 4.08 -3.81
N SER A 13 6.27 4.44 -3.83
CA SER A 13 7.11 4.41 -5.04
C SER A 13 7.82 3.07 -5.27
N HIS A 14 7.61 2.09 -4.37
CA HIS A 14 8.26 0.80 -4.44
C HIS A 14 7.94 0.06 -5.76
N PRO A 15 8.93 -0.45 -6.51
CA PRO A 15 8.72 -1.00 -7.86
C PRO A 15 7.85 -2.27 -7.89
N HIS A 16 7.79 -2.99 -6.78
CA HIS A 16 6.99 -4.22 -6.63
C HIS A 16 5.68 -4.03 -5.87
N LEU A 17 5.17 -2.80 -5.78
CA LEU A 17 3.90 -2.53 -5.12
C LEU A 17 2.78 -3.35 -5.76
N CYS A 18 2.01 -4.08 -4.95
CA CYS A 18 0.86 -4.83 -5.44
C CYS A 18 -0.15 -3.90 -6.13
N SER A 19 -0.55 -4.24 -7.36
CA SER A 19 -1.51 -3.47 -8.16
C SER A 19 -2.91 -3.40 -7.56
N ALA A 20 -3.21 -4.19 -6.53
CA ALA A 20 -4.47 -4.16 -5.78
C ALA A 20 -4.43 -3.22 -4.55
N LEU A 21 -3.27 -2.68 -4.18
CA LEU A 21 -3.16 -1.71 -3.08
C LEU A 21 -3.73 -0.36 -3.52
N ARG A 22 -4.51 0.28 -2.64
CA ARG A 22 -5.14 1.57 -2.90
C ARG A 22 -4.86 2.55 -1.76
N TRP A 23 -4.80 3.82 -2.11
CA TRP A 23 -4.70 4.96 -1.20
C TRP A 23 -5.31 6.19 -1.90
N LYS A 24 -5.64 7.23 -1.13
CA LYS A 24 -6.29 8.45 -1.65
C LYS A 24 -5.51 9.10 -2.80
N GLY A 25 -4.19 9.11 -2.70
CA GLY A 25 -3.29 9.72 -3.70
C GLY A 25 -3.41 9.15 -5.11
N LEU A 26 -3.93 7.92 -5.30
CA LEU A 26 -4.20 7.37 -6.63
C LEU A 26 -5.37 8.05 -7.35
N PHE A 27 -6.20 8.79 -6.63
CA PHE A 27 -7.44 9.39 -7.13
C PHE A 27 -7.42 10.92 -7.04
N ILE A 28 -6.28 11.51 -6.66
CA ILE A 28 -6.09 12.96 -6.64
C ILE A 28 -5.48 13.36 -7.98
N ASP A 29 -6.27 14.02 -8.82
CA ASP A 29 -5.82 14.63 -10.07
C ASP A 29 -5.44 16.09 -9.81
N ALA A 30 -4.36 16.28 -9.06
CA ALA A 30 -3.83 17.60 -8.73
C ALA A 30 -2.30 17.56 -8.70
N GLU A 31 -1.69 18.58 -9.28
CA GLU A 31 -0.25 18.83 -9.18
C GLU A 31 0.19 18.99 -7.72
N ARG A 32 1.39 18.49 -7.39
CA ARG A 32 1.92 18.60 -6.04
C ARG A 32 2.36 20.04 -5.76
N ASP A 33 1.67 20.70 -4.84
CA ASP A 33 2.11 21.99 -4.28
C ASP A 33 3.17 21.78 -3.19
N ALA A 34 4.39 22.28 -3.42
CA ALA A 34 5.50 22.16 -2.47
C ALA A 34 5.31 23.00 -1.19
N THR A 35 4.39 23.97 -1.18
CA THR A 35 4.04 24.78 -0.01
C THR A 35 3.05 24.06 0.92
N VAL A 36 2.39 23.00 0.42
CA VAL A 36 1.45 22.19 1.18
C VAL A 36 2.16 20.93 1.70
N PRO A 37 2.18 20.69 3.03
CA PRO A 37 2.74 19.46 3.59
C PRO A 37 2.06 18.22 3.02
N ALA A 38 2.84 17.17 2.76
CA ALA A 38 2.30 15.91 2.28
C ALA A 38 1.38 15.29 3.35
N CYS A 39 0.14 15.02 2.99
CA CYS A 39 -0.81 14.28 3.80
C CYS A 39 -0.51 12.78 3.66
N ASN A 40 0.27 12.25 4.60
CA ASN A 40 0.75 10.87 4.61
C ASN A 40 0.06 10.06 5.72
N ASP A 41 -1.27 10.09 5.77
CA ASP A 41 -2.05 9.51 6.86
C ASP A 41 -1.97 7.97 6.97
N GLY A 42 -1.18 7.31 6.13
CA GLY A 42 -1.02 5.86 6.14
C GLY A 42 -2.29 5.10 5.80
N LEU A 43 -3.28 5.76 5.18
CA LEU A 43 -4.58 5.18 4.85
C LEU A 43 -4.50 4.37 3.55
N PHE A 44 -4.32 3.07 3.72
CA PHE A 44 -4.22 2.10 2.64
C PHE A 44 -5.31 1.01 2.75
N TRP A 45 -5.75 0.50 1.62
CA TRP A 45 -6.69 -0.63 1.57
C TRP A 45 -6.41 -1.55 0.39
N CYS A 46 -6.88 -2.79 0.47
CA CYS A 46 -6.86 -3.72 -0.65
C CYS A 46 -8.15 -3.59 -1.47
N MET A 47 -8.03 -3.49 -2.79
CA MET A 47 -9.18 -3.42 -3.72
C MET A 47 -10.10 -4.65 -3.61
N HIS A 48 -9.56 -5.83 -3.31
CA HIS A 48 -10.33 -7.08 -3.28
C HIS A 48 -11.13 -7.27 -1.99
N THR A 49 -10.59 -6.87 -0.85
CA THR A 49 -11.27 -6.99 0.46
C THR A 49 -11.98 -5.72 0.87
N GLN A 50 -11.66 -4.58 0.24
CA GLN A 50 -12.17 -3.25 0.58
C GLN A 50 -11.91 -2.85 2.05
N THR A 51 -10.85 -3.39 2.65
CA THR A 51 -10.43 -3.08 4.02
C THR A 51 -8.91 -2.88 4.09
N CYS A 52 -8.41 -2.48 5.26
CA CYS A 52 -6.98 -2.36 5.56
C CYS A 52 -6.26 -3.72 5.67
N ILE A 53 -6.96 -4.84 5.43
CA ILE A 53 -6.45 -6.20 5.54
C ILE A 53 -6.57 -6.88 4.17
N GLY A 54 -5.49 -7.47 3.68
CA GLY A 54 -5.46 -8.22 2.43
C GLY A 54 -6.17 -9.59 2.55
N PRO A 55 -6.40 -10.29 1.43
CA PRO A 55 -7.04 -11.61 1.44
C PRO A 55 -6.30 -12.66 2.30
N ASP A 56 -5.02 -12.44 2.59
CA ASP A 56 -4.16 -13.32 3.41
C ASP A 56 -4.16 -12.96 4.90
N GLY A 57 -5.04 -12.04 5.31
CA GLY A 57 -5.13 -11.58 6.69
C GLY A 57 -4.01 -10.64 7.13
N GLN A 58 -3.10 -10.24 6.23
CA GLN A 58 -2.02 -9.31 6.54
C GLN A 58 -2.38 -7.86 6.17
N LEU A 59 -1.75 -6.88 6.82
CA LEU A 59 -1.98 -5.46 6.54
C LEU A 59 -1.79 -5.13 5.04
N ALA A 60 -2.74 -4.38 4.51
CA ALA A 60 -2.69 -3.83 3.16
C ALA A 60 -1.98 -2.48 3.19
N GLU A 61 -0.64 -2.50 3.17
CA GLU A 61 0.21 -1.31 3.18
C GLU A 61 1.46 -1.53 2.31
N PRO A 62 2.16 -0.47 1.84
CA PRO A 62 3.28 -0.63 0.92
C PRO A 62 4.39 -1.57 1.39
N GLY A 63 4.74 -1.53 2.68
CA GLY A 63 5.78 -2.38 3.26
C GLY A 63 5.48 -3.89 3.16
N ASN A 64 4.21 -4.28 3.23
CA ASN A 64 3.76 -5.67 3.11
C ASN A 64 3.31 -6.01 1.68
N CYS A 65 2.69 -5.07 0.98
CA CYS A 65 2.19 -5.25 -0.38
C CYS A 65 3.28 -5.14 -1.46
N SER A 66 4.49 -4.74 -1.09
CA SER A 66 5.69 -4.87 -1.93
C SER A 66 6.29 -6.28 -1.93
N ASN A 67 5.84 -7.18 -1.05
CA ASN A 67 6.35 -8.55 -0.97
C ASN A 67 5.68 -9.45 -2.04
N THR A 68 6.41 -9.74 -3.11
CA THR A 68 5.97 -10.59 -4.24
C THR A 68 5.79 -12.06 -3.88
N VAL A 69 6.27 -12.52 -2.71
CA VAL A 69 6.12 -13.90 -2.25
C VAL A 69 4.73 -14.14 -1.61
N ARG A 70 3.98 -13.08 -1.30
CA ARG A 70 2.60 -13.22 -0.79
C ARG A 70 1.71 -13.81 -1.89
N LYS A 71 0.99 -14.89 -1.57
CA LYS A 71 0.10 -15.59 -2.52
C LYS A 71 -0.97 -14.68 -3.16
N CYS A 72 -1.43 -13.66 -2.42
CA CYS A 72 -2.43 -12.71 -2.91
C CYS A 72 -1.86 -11.57 -3.76
N HIS A 73 -0.53 -11.45 -3.89
CA HIS A 73 0.11 -10.36 -4.62
C HIS A 73 -0.27 -10.43 -6.10
N GLY A 74 -0.91 -9.37 -6.61
CA GLY A 74 -1.41 -9.29 -7.98
C GLY A 74 -2.61 -10.19 -8.33
N THR A 75 -2.98 -11.15 -7.47
CA THR A 75 -4.02 -12.15 -7.75
C THR A 75 -5.32 -11.91 -6.98
N GLY A 76 -5.24 -11.25 -5.82
CA GLY A 76 -6.40 -11.03 -4.95
C GLY A 76 -6.94 -12.28 -4.26
N LYS A 77 -6.21 -13.39 -4.29
CA LYS A 77 -6.65 -14.68 -3.74
C LYS A 77 -5.62 -15.28 -2.80
N CYS A 78 -6.08 -15.99 -1.79
CA CYS A 78 -5.26 -16.82 -0.93
C CYS A 78 -5.67 -18.27 -1.11
N GLY A 79 -4.69 -19.12 -1.41
CA GLY A 79 -4.84 -20.58 -1.43
C GLY A 79 -4.12 -21.21 -0.26
#